data_AF-A0A8C0H6N5-F1
#
_entry.id   AF-A0A8C0H6N5-F1
#
_cell.length_a   1.000
_cell.length_b   1.000
_cell.length_c   1.000
_cell.angle_alpha   90.00
_cell.angle_beta   90.00
_cell.angle_gamma   90.00
#
_symmetry.space_group_name_H-M   'P 1'
#
loop_
_entity.id
_entity.type
_entity.pdbx_description
1 polymer ?
#
loop_
_entity_poly.entity_id
_entity_poly.type
_entity_poly.pdbx_seq_one_letter_code
_entity_poly.pdbx_strand_id
1 'polypeptide(L)'
;MNFDPDPADLALSSIPGHETFDPRKHRFSDEELKPQPIMKKARKIQVPDEQKDEKYWNRRYKNNEAAKRSRDARRLKENQITVRAAFLEKENAVLRQEVASIRQELSRYRTILTKYESQHGAL
;
A
#
# COMPACT_ATOMS: atom_id res chain seq x y z
N MET A 1 -14.80 -11.97 -8.75
CA MET A 1 -13.93 -11.21 -9.67
C MET A 1 -12.48 -11.43 -9.29
N ASN A 2 -11.58 -11.70 -10.24
CA ASN A 2 -10.14 -11.76 -9.94
C ASN A 2 -9.56 -10.35 -10.10
N PHE A 3 -9.09 -9.78 -9.00
CA PHE A 3 -8.43 -8.47 -8.98
C PHE A 3 -6.94 -8.68 -9.16
N ASP A 4 -6.54 -9.01 -10.38
CA ASP A 4 -5.13 -9.18 -10.69
C ASP A 4 -4.46 -7.80 -10.78
N PRO A 5 -3.41 -7.55 -9.98
CA PRO A 5 -2.65 -6.31 -10.03
C PRO A 5 -1.89 -6.21 -11.36
N ASP A 6 -1.65 -4.98 -11.84
CA ASP A 6 -0.93 -4.73 -13.08
C ASP A 6 0.49 -5.34 -13.01
N PRO A 7 0.93 -6.11 -14.03
CA PRO A 7 2.30 -6.61 -14.10
C PRO A 7 3.40 -5.55 -13.88
N ALA A 8 3.18 -4.32 -14.36
CA ALA A 8 4.14 -3.22 -14.17
C ALA A 8 4.23 -2.80 -12.68
N ASP A 9 3.08 -2.69 -12.02
CA ASP A 9 2.97 -2.37 -10.60
C ASP A 9 3.61 -3.45 -9.71
N LEU A 10 3.41 -4.72 -10.08
CA LEU A 10 4.03 -5.87 -9.43
C LEU A 10 5.55 -5.85 -9.57
N ALA A 11 6.06 -5.55 -10.77
CA ALA A 11 7.49 -5.47 -11.02
C ALA A 11 8.15 -4.34 -10.20
N LEU A 12 7.49 -3.17 -10.10
CA LEU A 12 7.98 -2.03 -9.33
C LEU A 12 7.90 -2.23 -7.81
N SER A 13 7.03 -3.14 -7.34
CA SER A 13 6.80 -3.43 -5.92
C SER A 13 7.54 -4.68 -5.42
N SER A 14 8.26 -5.36 -6.32
CA SER A 14 9.01 -6.58 -6.02
C SER A 14 10.51 -6.37 -6.14
N ILE A 15 11.30 -7.10 -5.35
CA ILE A 15 12.76 -7.11 -5.49
C ILE A 15 13.14 -8.26 -6.44
N PRO A 16 13.95 -8.02 -7.49
CA PRO A 16 14.44 -9.09 -8.36
C PRO A 16 15.15 -10.19 -7.57
N GLY A 17 14.77 -11.45 -7.79
CA GLY A 17 15.32 -12.61 -7.08
C GLY A 17 14.72 -12.88 -5.70
N HIS A 18 13.73 -12.09 -5.27
CA HIS A 18 12.90 -12.37 -4.10
C HIS A 18 11.47 -12.76 -4.51
N GLU A 19 10.69 -13.22 -3.54
CA GLU A 19 9.26 -13.47 -3.71
C GLU A 19 8.55 -12.21 -4.24
N THR A 20 7.68 -12.41 -5.21
CA THR A 20 6.89 -11.33 -5.81
C THR A 20 5.90 -10.78 -4.79
N PHE A 21 5.75 -9.46 -4.78
CA PHE A 21 4.83 -8.80 -3.87
C PHE A 21 3.38 -9.17 -4.17
N ASP A 22 2.65 -9.68 -3.17
CA ASP A 22 1.22 -10.00 -3.29
C ASP A 22 0.39 -9.02 -2.43
N PRO A 23 -0.34 -8.07 -3.06
CA PRO A 23 -1.15 -7.09 -2.32
C PRO A 23 -2.32 -7.71 -1.55
N ARG A 24 -2.73 -8.94 -1.89
CA ARG A 24 -3.82 -9.67 -1.22
C ARG A 24 -3.39 -10.19 0.15
N LYS A 25 -2.13 -10.65 0.25
CA LYS A 25 -1.60 -11.30 1.46
C LYS A 25 -0.79 -10.37 2.34
N HIS A 26 -0.07 -9.43 1.74
CA HIS A 26 0.81 -8.55 2.50
C HIS A 26 -0.02 -7.68 3.45
N ARG A 27 0.41 -7.46 4.70
CA ARG A 27 -0.26 -6.56 5.64
C ARG A 27 0.71 -5.60 6.33
N PHE A 28 0.66 -4.33 5.94
CA PHE A 28 1.36 -3.26 6.65
C PHE A 28 0.80 -3.09 8.06
N SER A 29 1.69 -2.95 9.02
CA SER A 29 1.38 -2.50 10.38
C SER A 29 1.13 -0.99 10.42
N ASP A 30 0.40 -0.53 11.44
CA ASP A 30 0.17 0.91 11.64
C ASP A 30 1.49 1.69 11.81
N GLU A 31 2.49 1.07 12.44
CA GLU A 31 3.81 1.66 12.60
C GLU A 31 4.53 1.85 11.26
N GLU A 32 4.34 0.92 10.31
CA GLU A 32 4.93 1.05 8.98
C GLU A 32 4.27 2.14 8.15
N LEU A 33 2.98 2.41 8.38
CA LEU A 33 2.25 3.44 7.65
C LEU A 33 2.44 4.85 8.25
N LYS A 34 3.02 4.96 9.45
CA LYS A 34 3.30 6.26 10.05
C LYS A 34 4.33 7.04 9.21
N PRO A 35 4.09 8.35 9.00
CA PRO A 35 5.05 9.19 8.33
C PRO A 35 6.35 9.24 9.14
N GLN A 36 7.47 9.15 8.44
CA GLN A 36 8.78 9.27 9.08
C GLN A 36 8.98 10.70 9.60
N PRO A 37 9.49 10.89 10.82
CA PRO A 37 9.70 12.22 11.38
C PRO A 37 10.70 13.00 10.53
N ILE A 38 10.43 14.29 10.31
CA ILE A 38 11.32 15.16 9.56
C ILE A 38 12.56 15.45 10.40
N MET A 39 13.66 14.78 10.07
CA MET A 39 14.96 15.04 10.68
C MET A 39 15.64 16.24 10.01
N LYS A 40 15.95 17.28 10.79
CA LYS A 40 16.76 18.39 10.31
C LYS A 40 18.18 17.90 10.04
N LYS A 41 18.65 18.08 8.80
CA LYS A 41 20.04 17.77 8.43
C LYS A 41 20.98 18.69 9.18
N ALA A 42 22.09 18.15 9.68
CA ALA A 42 23.18 18.96 10.19
C ALA A 42 23.68 19.93 9.11
N ARG A 43 24.15 21.12 9.51
CA ARG A 43 24.71 22.09 8.57
C ARG A 43 25.86 21.45 7.81
N LYS A 44 25.87 21.62 6.49
CA LYS A 44 26.92 21.11 5.61
C LYS A 44 28.19 21.93 5.83
N ILE A 45 29.21 21.33 6.42
CA ILE A 45 30.55 21.91 6.49
C ILE A 45 31.30 21.44 5.24
N GLN A 46 31.75 22.39 4.42
CA GLN A 46 32.59 22.06 3.27
C GLN A 46 34.01 21.74 3.77
N VAL A 47 34.53 20.61 3.33
CA VAL A 47 35.93 20.23 3.59
C VAL A 47 36.77 20.85 2.48
N PRO A 48 37.77 21.69 2.80
CA PRO A 48 38.71 22.24 1.81
C PRO A 48 39.36 21.13 0.98
N ASP A 49 39.70 21.42 -0.28
CA ASP A 49 40.20 20.41 -1.21
C ASP A 49 41.51 19.79 -0.73
N GLU A 50 42.36 20.59 -0.09
CA GLU A 50 43.63 20.16 0.51
C GLU A 50 43.44 19.18 1.68
N GLN A 51 42.23 19.13 2.26
CA GLN A 51 41.87 18.27 3.39
C GLN A 51 41.01 17.06 2.98
N LYS A 52 40.76 16.85 1.68
CA LYS A 52 40.05 15.67 1.16
C LYS A 52 40.99 14.48 1.06
N ASP A 53 41.36 13.96 2.21
CA ASP A 53 42.16 12.75 2.35
C ASP A 53 41.37 11.47 1.97
N GLU A 54 42.07 10.33 1.98
CA GLU A 54 41.47 9.02 1.71
C GLU A 54 40.32 8.71 2.69
N LYS A 55 40.45 9.12 3.96
CA LYS A 55 39.41 8.93 4.99
C LYS A 55 38.13 9.70 4.66
N TYR A 56 38.24 10.91 4.11
CA TYR A 56 37.13 11.68 3.58
C TYR A 56 36.43 10.96 2.44
N TRP A 57 37.19 10.50 1.43
CA TRP A 57 36.62 9.81 0.27
C TRP A 57 35.92 8.51 0.65
N ASN A 58 36.53 7.72 1.53
CA ASN A 58 35.92 6.49 2.08
C ASN A 58 34.59 6.79 2.80
N ARG A 59 34.51 7.86 3.59
CA ARG A 59 33.27 8.30 4.24
C ARG A 59 32.23 8.77 3.22
N ARG A 60 32.65 9.53 2.21
CA ARG A 60 31.78 10.05 1.15
C ARG A 60 31.15 8.92 0.34
N TYR A 61 31.95 7.92 -0.03
CA TYR A 61 31.51 6.71 -0.73
C TYR A 61 30.48 5.93 0.11
N LYS A 62 30.80 5.62 1.38
CA LYS A 62 29.87 4.93 2.29
C LYS A 62 28.54 5.67 2.46
N ASN A 63 28.57 7.01 2.57
CA ASN A 63 27.35 7.81 2.69
C ASN A 63 26.50 7.80 1.40
N ASN A 64 27.13 7.83 0.23
CA ASN A 64 26.40 7.71 -1.05
C ASN A 64 25.68 6.37 -1.15
N GLU A 65 26.37 5.29 -0.83
CA GLU A 65 25.79 3.94 -0.85
C GLU A 65 24.65 3.81 0.17
N ALA A 66 24.82 4.32 1.38
CA ALA A 66 23.76 4.35 2.39
C ALA A 66 22.55 5.19 1.93
N ALA A 67 22.79 6.35 1.30
CA ALA A 67 21.72 7.20 0.78
C ALA A 67 20.97 6.55 -0.38
N LYS A 68 21.68 5.84 -1.28
CA LYS A 68 21.06 5.06 -2.35
C LYS A 68 20.16 3.97 -1.77
N ARG A 69 20.71 3.12 -0.89
CA ARG A 69 19.95 2.05 -0.22
C ARG A 69 18.71 2.58 0.51
N SER A 70 18.83 3.70 1.23
CA SER A 70 17.71 4.32 1.93
C SER A 70 16.61 4.81 0.97
N ARG A 71 16.98 5.40 -0.16
CA ARG A 71 16.02 5.86 -1.18
C ARG A 71 15.33 4.69 -1.85
N ASP A 72 16.07 3.65 -2.21
CA ASP A 72 15.51 2.48 -2.88
C ASP A 72 14.57 1.70 -1.95
N ALA A 73 14.93 1.54 -0.68
CA ALA A 73 14.05 0.93 0.33
C ALA A 73 12.77 1.75 0.56
N ARG A 74 12.87 3.08 0.61
CA ARG A 74 11.69 3.96 0.72
C ARG A 74 10.78 3.81 -0.50
N ARG A 75 11.35 3.89 -1.70
CA ARG A 75 10.59 3.79 -2.96
C ARG A 75 9.88 2.44 -3.07
N LEU A 76 10.57 1.34 -2.73
CA LEU A 76 9.96 0.01 -2.73
C LEU A 76 8.74 -0.04 -1.80
N LYS A 77 8.89 0.46 -0.57
CA LYS A 77 7.79 0.51 0.40
C LYS A 77 6.62 1.36 -0.10
N GLU A 78 6.88 2.52 -0.68
CA GLU A 78 5.86 3.41 -1.26
C GLU A 78 5.12 2.74 -2.43
N ASN A 79 5.84 2.04 -3.32
CA ASN A 79 5.25 1.27 -4.40
C ASN A 79 4.34 0.17 -3.86
N GLN A 80 4.81 -0.63 -2.91
CA GLN A 80 4.03 -1.70 -2.29
C GLN A 80 2.74 -1.18 -1.61
N ILE A 81 2.83 -0.04 -0.91
CA ILE A 81 1.67 0.62 -0.31
C ILE A 81 0.69 1.07 -1.39
N THR A 82 1.18 1.67 -2.47
CA THR A 82 0.35 2.18 -3.58
C THR A 82 -0.41 1.05 -4.26
N VAL A 83 0.28 -0.03 -4.63
CA VAL A 83 -0.34 -1.20 -5.29
C VAL A 83 -1.39 -1.83 -4.38
N ARG A 84 -1.09 -1.95 -3.09
CA ARG A 84 -2.04 -2.51 -2.13
C ARG A 84 -3.25 -1.62 -1.89
N ALA A 85 -3.05 -0.30 -1.80
CA ALA A 85 -4.15 0.65 -1.65
C ALA A 85 -5.11 0.55 -2.85
N ALA A 86 -4.58 0.59 -4.07
CA ALA A 86 -5.37 0.46 -5.30
C ALA A 86 -6.14 -0.88 -5.35
N PHE A 87 -5.50 -1.98 -4.93
CA PHE A 87 -6.17 -3.28 -4.81
C PHE A 87 -7.36 -3.23 -3.83
N LEU A 88 -7.13 -2.72 -2.61
CA LEU A 88 -8.16 -2.67 -1.56
C LEU A 88 -9.30 -1.71 -1.93
N GLU A 89 -9.02 -0.59 -2.60
CA GLU A 89 -10.05 0.35 -3.08
C GLU A 89 -10.99 -0.33 -4.08
N LYS A 90 -10.43 -1.07 -5.04
CA LYS A 90 -11.22 -1.79 -6.05
C LYS A 90 -12.05 -2.91 -5.42
N GLU A 91 -11.45 -3.70 -4.54
CA GLU A 91 -12.16 -4.77 -3.81
C GLU A 91 -13.28 -4.19 -2.95
N ASN A 92 -13.01 -3.12 -2.20
CA ASN A 92 -14.00 -2.47 -1.35
C ASN A 92 -15.18 -1.89 -2.13
N ALA A 93 -14.92 -1.31 -3.31
CA ALA A 93 -15.98 -0.79 -4.19
C ALA A 93 -16.95 -1.90 -4.64
N VAL A 94 -16.42 -3.05 -5.03
CA VAL A 94 -17.25 -4.21 -5.43
C VAL A 94 -18.01 -4.78 -4.24
N LEU A 95 -17.36 -4.96 -3.08
CA LEU A 95 -18.03 -5.42 -1.87
C LEU A 95 -19.18 -4.48 -1.45
N ARG A 96 -18.99 -3.16 -1.58
CA ARG A 96 -20.05 -2.18 -1.32
C ARG A 96 -21.22 -2.34 -2.29
N GLN A 97 -20.95 -2.62 -3.57
CA GLN A 97 -21.98 -2.86 -4.58
C GLN A 97 -22.76 -4.15 -4.29
N GLU A 98 -22.07 -5.24 -3.95
CA GLU A 98 -22.69 -6.52 -3.58
C GLU A 98 -23.58 -6.36 -2.34
N VAL A 99 -23.09 -5.69 -1.30
CA VAL A 99 -23.88 -5.38 -0.10
C VAL A 99 -25.12 -4.54 -0.44
N ALA A 100 -24.99 -3.56 -1.34
CA ALA A 100 -26.14 -2.76 -1.78
C ALA A 100 -27.18 -3.61 -2.51
N SER A 101 -26.76 -4.50 -3.42
CA SER A 101 -27.63 -5.43 -4.14
C SER A 101 -28.39 -6.35 -3.20
N ILE A 102 -27.69 -6.98 -2.25
CA ILE A 102 -28.29 -7.88 -1.26
C ILE A 102 -29.31 -7.13 -0.39
N ARG A 103 -28.99 -5.91 0.04
CA ARG A 103 -29.93 -5.07 0.82
C ARG A 103 -31.20 -4.75 0.04
N GLN A 104 -31.07 -4.47 -1.26
CA GLN A 104 -32.22 -4.22 -2.14
C GLN A 104 -33.10 -5.47 -2.28
N GLU A 105 -32.50 -6.64 -2.51
CA GLU A 105 -33.22 -7.91 -2.59
C GLU A 105 -33.92 -8.25 -1.28
N LEU A 106 -33.24 -8.11 -0.14
CA LEU A 106 -33.84 -8.32 1.18
C LEU A 106 -35.02 -7.37 1.43
N SER A 107 -34.90 -6.10 1.03
CA SER A 107 -36.01 -5.15 1.11
C SER A 107 -37.20 -5.60 0.27
N ARG A 108 -36.95 -6.06 -0.97
CA ARG A 108 -37.99 -6.61 -1.85
C ARG A 108 -38.68 -7.82 -1.23
N TYR A 109 -37.92 -8.78 -0.70
CA TYR A 109 -38.48 -9.97 -0.06
C TYR A 109 -39.29 -9.63 1.19
N ARG A 110 -38.81 -8.70 2.02
CA ARG A 110 -39.59 -8.19 3.18
C ARG A 110 -40.92 -7.60 2.75
N THR A 111 -40.94 -6.76 1.72
CA THR A 111 -42.20 -6.20 1.20
C THR A 111 -43.16 -7.29 0.71
N ILE A 112 -42.65 -8.33 0.04
CA ILE A 112 -43.47 -9.46 -0.43
C ILE A 112 -44.03 -10.23 0.77
N LEU A 113 -43.20 -10.55 1.76
CA LEU A 113 -43.62 -11.26 2.98
C LEU A 113 -44.68 -10.49 3.75
N THR A 114 -44.48 -9.18 3.99
CA THR A 114 -45.48 -8.35 4.66
C THR A 114 -46.82 -8.32 3.92
N LYS A 115 -46.80 -8.28 2.58
CA LYS A 115 -48.03 -8.38 1.77
C LYS A 115 -48.70 -9.74 1.94
N TYR A 116 -47.92 -10.83 1.89
CA TYR A 116 -48.44 -12.19 2.08
C TYR A 116 -49.05 -12.37 3.48
N GLU A 117 -48.35 -11.96 4.53
CA GLU A 117 -48.82 -12.01 5.92
C GLU A 117 -50.11 -11.21 6.11
N SER A 118 -50.24 -10.05 5.45
CA SER A 118 -51.47 -9.25 5.50
C SER A 118 -52.68 -9.92 4.83
N GLN A 119 -52.45 -10.78 3.83
CA GLN A 119 -53.50 -11.44 3.05
C GLN A 119 -53.89 -12.81 3.62
N HIS A 120 -52.93 -13.55 4.17
CA HIS A 120 -53.10 -14.96 4.54
C HIS A 120 -52.93 -15.23 6.04
N GLY A 121 -52.62 -14.19 6.84
CA GLY A 121 -52.22 -14.34 8.23
C GLY A 121 -50.73 -14.63 8.36
N ALA A 122 -50.23 -14.59 9.60
CA ALA A 122 -48.85 -14.97 9.88
C ALA A 122 -48.60 -16.43 9.44
N LEU A 123 -47.41 -16.67 8.87
CA LEU A 123 -46.90 -18.02 8.62
C LEU A 123 -46.72 -18.81 9.92
#